data_AF-A0A536MJV4-F1
#
_entry.id   AF-A0A536MJV4-F1
#
_cell.length_a   1.000
_cell.length_b   1.000
_cell.length_c   1.000
_cell.angle_alpha   90.00
_cell.angle_beta   90.00
_cell.angle_gamma   90.00
#
_symmetry.space_group_name_H-M   'P 1'
#
loop_
_entity.id
_entity.type
_entity.pdbx_description
1 polymer ?
#
loop_
_entity_poly.entity_id
_entity_poly.type
_entity_poly.pdbx_seq_one_letter_code
_entity_poly.pdbx_strand_id
1 'polypeptide(L)'
;MKFVELAANLDRMEATSSRNELVRILSDVYRASSEDELGPITYLIQGRVAPFFEPVEIGLGPGLLLAAISTAYAAKKEDVVKLNKQTGDLGITAQRLAPASKRKSPT
;
A
#
# COMPACT_ATOMS: atom_id res chain seq x y z
N MET A 1 -13.03 7.36 0.05
CA MET A 1 -11.77 8.09 -0.17
C MET A 1 -10.99 7.49 -1.34
N LYS A 2 -10.16 8.30 -2.00
CA LYS A 2 -9.28 7.77 -3.05
C LYS A 2 -8.14 6.97 -2.43
N PHE A 3 -7.66 5.93 -3.10
CA PHE A 3 -6.56 5.09 -2.60
C PHE A 3 -5.28 5.90 -2.32
N VAL A 4 -5.02 6.97 -3.08
CA VAL A 4 -3.87 7.87 -2.83
C VAL A 4 -3.96 8.61 -1.48
N GLU A 5 -5.19 8.91 -1.03
CA GLU A 5 -5.42 9.56 0.28
C GLU A 5 -5.20 8.53 1.41
N LEU A 6 -5.63 7.28 1.22
CA LEU A 6 -5.37 6.20 2.17
C LEU A 6 -3.86 5.91 2.27
N ALA A 7 -3.17 5.77 1.13
CA ALA A 7 -1.73 5.53 1.08
C ALA A 7 -0.93 6.63 1.80
N ALA A 8 -1.28 7.90 1.60
CA ALA A 8 -0.64 9.01 2.32
C ALA A 8 -0.85 8.93 3.84
N ASN A 9 -2.02 8.46 4.30
CA ASN A 9 -2.24 8.25 5.73
C ASN A 9 -1.47 7.04 6.26
N LEU A 10 -1.32 5.96 5.49
CA LEU A 10 -0.48 4.83 5.85
C LEU A 10 1.00 5.24 6.01
N ASP A 11 1.52 6.05 5.09
CA ASP A 11 2.88 6.62 5.21
C ASP A 11 3.03 7.46 6.50
N ARG A 12 2.01 8.27 6.83
CA ARG A 12 1.99 9.05 8.09
C ARG A 12 1.93 8.16 9.32
N MET A 13 1.20 7.03 9.26
CA MET A 13 1.16 6.05 10.35
C MET A 13 2.51 5.36 10.53
N GLU A 14 3.19 4.98 9.44
CA GLU A 14 4.52 4.37 9.48
C GLU A 14 5.57 5.33 10.06
N ALA A 15 5.46 6.63 9.77
CA ALA A 15 6.40 7.65 10.22
C ALA A 15 6.30 8.01 11.72
N THR A 16 5.29 7.54 12.45
CA THR A 16 5.08 7.87 13.86
C THR A 16 5.18 6.66 14.78
N SER A 17 5.77 6.85 15.96
CA SER A 17 5.77 5.87 17.06
C SER A 17 4.76 6.24 18.16
N SER A 18 4.07 7.38 18.05
CA SER A 18 3.10 7.84 19.05
C SER A 18 1.77 7.13 18.89
N ARG A 19 1.37 6.38 19.92
CA ARG A 19 0.06 5.70 19.97
C ARG A 19 -1.11 6.69 19.80
N ASN A 20 -1.02 7.87 20.41
CA ASN A 20 -2.08 8.88 20.30
C ASN A 20 -2.17 9.45 18.88
N GLU A 21 -1.03 9.65 18.21
CA GLU A 21 -1.03 10.11 16.82
C GLU A 21 -1.56 9.04 15.87
N LEU A 22 -1.20 7.76 16.08
CA LEU A 22 -1.79 6.65 15.33
C LEU A 22 -3.31 6.61 15.45
N VAL A 23 -3.85 6.74 16.68
CA VAL A 23 -5.30 6.80 16.92
C VAL A 23 -5.93 8.00 16.22
N ARG A 24 -5.25 9.16 16.23
CA ARG A 24 -5.72 10.37 15.55
C ARG A 24 -5.80 10.17 14.04
N ILE A 25 -4.73 9.71 13.41
CA ILE A 25 -4.69 9.46 11.95
C ILE A 25 -5.78 8.45 11.55
N LEU A 26 -5.93 7.37 12.32
CA LEU A 26 -6.95 6.34 12.04
C LEU A 26 -8.38 6.89 12.17
N SER A 27 -8.64 7.72 13.19
CA SER A 27 -9.92 8.40 13.37
C SER A 27 -10.22 9.33 12.19
N ASP A 28 -9.22 10.07 11.71
CA ASP A 28 -9.36 10.97 10.55
C ASP A 28 -9.68 10.17 9.27
N VAL A 29 -9.02 9.02 9.05
CA VAL A 29 -9.31 8.10 7.93
C VAL A 29 -10.77 7.63 7.99
N TYR A 30 -11.24 7.12 9.14
CA TYR A 30 -12.61 6.62 9.25
C TYR A 30 -13.67 7.73 9.11
N ARG A 31 -13.41 8.94 9.61
CA ARG A 31 -14.31 10.09 9.42
C ARG A 31 -14.42 10.54 7.96
N ALA A 32 -13.36 10.36 7.18
CA ALA A 32 -13.32 10.73 5.76
C ALA A 32 -13.80 9.61 4.82
N SER A 33 -14.14 8.43 5.35
CA SER A 33 -14.57 7.26 4.58
C SER A 33 -16.10 7.16 4.54
N SER A 34 -16.66 6.65 3.43
CA SER A 34 -18.07 6.27 3.39
C SER A 34 -18.30 4.92 4.08
N GLU A 35 -19.55 4.62 4.43
CA GLU A 35 -19.91 3.41 5.19
C GLU A 35 -19.47 2.12 4.50
N ASP A 36 -19.55 2.07 3.17
CA ASP A 36 -19.13 0.93 2.34
C ASP A 36 -17.60 0.75 2.27
N GLU A 37 -16.84 1.80 2.57
CA GLU A 37 -15.38 1.77 2.56
C GLU A 37 -14.78 1.33 3.91
N LEU A 38 -15.53 1.47 5.00
CA LEU A 38 -15.02 1.18 6.36
C LEU A 38 -14.50 -0.25 6.50
N GLY A 39 -15.25 -1.23 6.00
CA GLY A 39 -14.86 -2.64 6.03
C GLY A 39 -13.53 -2.89 5.28
N PRO A 40 -13.47 -2.61 3.97
CA PRO A 40 -12.24 -2.74 3.19
C PRO A 40 -11.03 -2.02 3.79
N ILE A 41 -11.20 -0.77 4.24
CA ILE A 41 -10.12 0.02 4.84
C ILE A 41 -9.62 -0.63 6.14
N THR A 42 -10.53 -1.10 6.99
CA THR A 42 -10.17 -1.77 8.25
C THR A 42 -9.26 -2.98 8.00
N TYR A 43 -9.57 -3.79 6.99
CA TYR A 43 -8.74 -4.94 6.64
C TYR A 43 -7.43 -4.54 5.97
N LEU A 44 -7.45 -3.56 5.06
CA LEU A 44 -6.24 -3.11 4.37
C LEU A 44 -5.18 -2.56 5.33
N ILE A 45 -5.58 -1.79 6.35
CA ILE A 45 -4.66 -1.27 7.38
C ILE A 45 -4.01 -2.40 8.18
N GLN A 46 -4.67 -3.55 8.28
CA GLN A 46 -4.15 -4.76 8.93
C GLN A 46 -3.33 -5.65 7.96
N GLY A 47 -3.11 -5.22 6.72
CA GLY A 47 -2.43 -6.00 5.69
C GLY A 47 -3.27 -7.15 5.13
N ARG A 48 -4.60 -7.01 5.13
CA ARG A 48 -5.55 -8.05 4.72
C ARG A 48 -6.56 -7.52 3.70
N VAL A 49 -7.18 -8.43 2.96
CA VAL A 49 -8.30 -8.12 2.04
C VAL A 49 -9.64 -8.64 2.56
N ALA A 50 -9.62 -9.47 3.61
CA ALA A 50 -10.79 -10.14 4.16
C ALA A 50 -10.60 -10.43 5.68
N PRO A 51 -11.70 -10.68 6.42
CA PRO A 51 -11.64 -11.10 7.82
C PRO A 51 -10.90 -12.43 8.02
N PHE A 52 -10.40 -12.68 9.24
CA PHE A 52 -9.63 -13.89 9.57
C PHE A 52 -10.41 -15.19 9.42
N PHE A 53 -11.73 -15.15 9.65
CA PHE A 53 -12.59 -16.34 9.55
C PHE A 53 -12.97 -16.69 8.11
N GLU A 54 -12.67 -15.83 7.14
CA GLU A 54 -12.91 -16.11 5.74
C GLU A 54 -11.68 -16.80 5.12
N PRO A 55 -11.86 -17.91 4.39
CA PRO A 55 -10.76 -18.62 3.74
C PRO A 55 -10.32 -17.92 2.44
N VAL A 56 -10.19 -16.59 2.48
CA VAL A 56 -9.83 -15.76 1.32
C VAL A 56 -8.34 -15.43 1.42
N GLU A 57 -7.57 -15.99 0.49
CA GLU A 57 -6.17 -15.64 0.29
C GLU A 57 -6.01 -14.82 -0.99
N ILE A 58 -5.16 -13.80 -0.93
CA ILE A 58 -4.83 -12.97 -2.11
C ILE A 58 -4.15 -13.81 -3.20
N GLY A 59 -3.45 -14.89 -2.83
CA GLY A 59 -2.79 -15.81 -3.77
C GLY A 59 -1.61 -15.20 -4.54
N LEU A 60 -1.07 -14.06 -4.09
CA LEU A 60 0.04 -13.36 -4.74
C LEU A 60 1.39 -13.73 -4.11
N GLY A 61 2.09 -14.68 -4.72
CA GLY A 61 3.48 -14.97 -4.37
C GLY A 61 4.47 -13.88 -4.86
N PRO A 62 5.67 -13.76 -4.25
CA PRO A 62 6.65 -12.72 -4.63
C PRO A 62 7.03 -12.73 -6.12
N GLY A 63 7.12 -13.90 -6.74
CA GLY A 63 7.43 -14.02 -8.17
C GLY A 63 6.35 -13.44 -9.08
N LEU A 64 5.08 -13.55 -8.67
CA LEU A 64 3.93 -12.99 -9.39
C LEU A 64 3.87 -11.47 -9.21
N LEU A 65 4.20 -10.97 -8.02
CA LEU A 65 4.30 -9.53 -7.76
C LEU A 65 5.42 -8.87 -8.59
N LEU A 66 6.60 -9.50 -8.67
CA LEU A 66 7.70 -9.00 -9.50
C LEU A 66 7.33 -8.97 -10.99
N ALA A 67 6.59 -9.97 -11.47
CA ALA A 67 6.07 -9.99 -12.83
C ALA A 67 5.04 -8.87 -13.05
N ALA A 68 4.12 -8.68 -12.10
CA ALA A 68 3.10 -7.63 -12.15
C ALA A 68 3.73 -6.23 -12.17
N ILE A 69 4.76 -5.97 -11.35
CA ILE A 69 5.51 -4.70 -11.33
C ILE A 69 6.21 -4.46 -12.68
N SER A 70 6.87 -5.48 -13.23
CA SER A 70 7.51 -5.43 -14.55
C SER A 70 6.51 -5.05 -15.64
N THR A 71 5.33 -5.68 -15.66
CA THR A 71 4.26 -5.37 -16.59
C THR A 71 3.69 -3.96 -16.38
N ALA A 72 3.40 -3.57 -15.13
CA ALA A 72 2.75 -2.29 -14.80
C ALA A 72 3.60 -1.07 -15.21
N TYR A 73 4.93 -1.18 -15.11
CA TYR A 73 5.85 -0.08 -15.41
C TYR A 73 6.67 -0.28 -16.68
N ALA A 74 6.31 -1.28 -17.52
CA ALA A 74 7.04 -1.62 -18.74
C ALA A 74 8.57 -1.75 -18.53
N ALA A 75 8.98 -2.30 -17.39
CA ALA A 75 10.37 -2.51 -17.00
C ALA A 75 10.77 -3.96 -17.26
N LYS A 76 12.04 -4.22 -17.60
CA LYS A 76 12.54 -5.60 -17.76
C LYS A 76 12.49 -6.32 -16.41
N LYS A 77 12.04 -7.57 -16.41
CA LYS A 77 11.89 -8.37 -15.19
C LYS A 77 13.20 -8.52 -14.41
N GLU A 78 14.33 -8.64 -15.11
CA GLU A 78 15.66 -8.74 -14.52
C GLU A 78 16.02 -7.48 -13.73
N ASP A 79 15.66 -6.31 -14.25
CA ASP A 79 15.90 -5.01 -13.60
C ASP A 79 15.02 -4.85 -12.37
N VAL A 80 13.75 -5.28 -12.42
CA VAL A 80 12.86 -5.29 -11.25
C VAL A 80 13.38 -6.21 -10.15
N VAL A 81 13.84 -7.42 -10.52
CA VAL A 81 14.44 -8.38 -9.57
C VAL A 81 15.71 -7.80 -8.94
N LYS A 82 16.58 -7.17 -9.74
CA LYS A 82 17.80 -6.53 -9.26
C LYS A 82 17.49 -5.37 -8.31
N LEU A 83 16.50 -4.53 -8.65
CA LEU A 83 16.07 -3.43 -7.79
C LEU A 83 15.47 -3.95 -6.49
N ASN A 84 14.62 -4.97 -6.53
CA ASN A 84 14.03 -5.58 -5.34
C ASN A 84 15.08 -6.17 -4.39
N LYS A 85 16.17 -6.74 -4.92
CA LYS A 85 17.32 -7.19 -4.12
C LYS A 85 18.04 -6.03 -3.42
N GLN A 86 18.00 -4.82 -3.98
CA GLN A 86 18.63 -3.64 -3.41
C GLN A 86 17.75 -2.93 -2.38
N THR A 87 16.44 -2.87 -2.62
CA THR A 87 15.46 -2.22 -1.74
C THR A 87 15.05 -3.12 -0.58
N GLY A 88 14.99 -4.44 -0.79
CA GLY A 88 14.48 -5.40 0.19
C GLY A 88 12.95 -5.37 0.36
N ASP A 89 12.26 -4.50 -0.38
CA ASP A 89 10.83 -4.25 -0.25
C ASP A 89 10.17 -4.07 -1.62
N LEU A 90 9.07 -4.81 -1.85
CA LEU A 90 8.34 -4.80 -3.12
C LEU A 90 7.55 -3.51 -3.35
N GLY A 91 7.04 -2.89 -2.29
CA GLY A 91 6.34 -1.61 -2.34
C GLY A 91 7.30 -0.48 -2.74
N ILE A 92 8.48 -0.40 -2.11
CA ILE A 92 9.52 0.56 -2.47
C ILE A 92 10.06 0.30 -3.87
N THR A 93 10.20 -0.98 -4.27
CA THR A 93 10.58 -1.33 -5.65
C THR A 93 9.58 -0.79 -6.66
N ALA A 94 8.28 -1.00 -6.42
CA ALA A 94 7.21 -0.48 -7.26
C ALA A 94 7.22 1.06 -7.28
N GLN A 95 7.39 1.70 -6.11
CA GLN A 95 7.45 3.16 -5.99
C GLN A 95 8.60 3.77 -6.79
N ARG A 96 9.79 3.15 -6.78
CA ARG A 96 10.96 3.64 -7.53
C ARG A 96 10.82 3.51 -9.06
N LEU A 97 10.03 2.55 -9.52
CA LEU A 97 9.73 2.35 -10.94
C LEU A 97 8.53 3.16 -11.41
N ALA A 98 7.68 3.58 -10.49
CA ALA A 98 6.54 4.42 -10.80
C ALA A 98 7.01 5.75 -11.42
N PRO A 99 6.37 6.20 -12.51
CA PRO A 99 6.69 7.50 -13.09
C PRO A 99 6.44 8.60 -12.05
N ALA A 100 7.28 9.64 -12.06
CA ALA A 100 7.13 10.78 -11.18
C ALA A 100 5.71 11.35 -11.29
N SER A 101 4.92 11.21 -10.22
CA SER A 101 3.58 11.75 -10.17
C SER A 101 3.65 13.28 -10.29
N LYS A 102 2.98 13.85 -11.30
CA LYS A 102 2.77 15.32 -11.39
C LYS A 102 1.88 15.86 -10.26
N ARG A 103 1.28 14.98 -9.44
CA ARG A 103 0.45 15.33 -8.28
C ARG A 103 1.28 15.11 -7.03
N LYS A 104 1.53 16.19 -6.28
CA LYS A 104 2.11 16.13 -4.93
C LYS A 104 1.26 15.17 -4.08
N SER A 105 1.89 14.23 -3.39
CA SER A 105 1.24 13.50 -2.31
C SER A 105 0.61 14.52 -1.36
N PRO A 106 -0.64 14.34 -0.92
CA PRO A 106 -1.22 15.22 0.07
C PRO A 106 -0.33 15.19 1.32
N THR A 107 0.32 16.31 1.61
CA THR A 107 0.98 16.60 2.88
C THR A 107 -0.02 16.65 4.01
#